data_AF-A0A8X6LIU6-F1
#
_entry.id   AF-A0A8X6LIU6-F1
#
_cell.length_a   1.000
_cell.length_b   1.000
_cell.length_c   1.000
_cell.angle_alpha   90.00
_cell.angle_beta   90.00
_cell.angle_gamma   90.00
#
_symmetry.space_group_name_H-M   'P 1'
#
loop_
_entity.id
_entity.type
_entity.pdbx_description
1 polymer ?
#
loop_
_entity_poly.entity_id
_entity_poly.type
_entity_poly.pdbx_seq_one_letter_code
_entity_poly.pdbx_strand_id
1 'polypeptide(L)'
;MATRRQNLTWTFSEDQPSISFDGTTITGSDRKKLLRSLHQAAKVSHIEKLLSMRSQGKAMECVAAHPASSHFISNGKFTRFADWRFVHSARLNLLPVNGAKQWVDPSAKRCRRCGAPNETLPHVVNHCKVHSAAWQKRHNAIQERIRKAIAFSGQVISVNRAVGETRLRPDIVASIEGKVFIIDITIPFENRLTAFQEARRMKNKKYEPLINHFKNQGASEVFIVPIVVGSLGHGMLPMTTSSV
;
A
#
# COMPACT_ATOMS: atom_id res chain seq x y z
N MET A 1 -36.90 13.71 20.83
CA MET A 1 -36.97 12.47 21.64
C MET A 1 -35.66 11.66 21.72
N ALA A 2 -34.58 12.02 21.02
CA ALA A 2 -33.27 11.34 21.17
C ALA A 2 -32.39 11.90 22.31
N THR A 3 -32.54 13.18 22.66
CA THR A 3 -31.72 13.92 23.63
C THR A 3 -31.88 13.47 25.09
N ARG A 4 -33.10 13.11 25.52
CA ARG A 4 -33.38 12.67 26.91
C ARG A 4 -32.75 11.32 27.28
N ARG A 5 -32.47 10.46 26.29
CA ARG A 5 -31.83 9.14 26.51
C ARG A 5 -30.31 9.23 26.69
N GLN A 6 -29.72 10.42 26.51
CA GLN A 6 -28.28 10.65 26.53
C GLN A 6 -27.89 11.75 27.54
N ASN A 7 -28.72 12.08 28.53
CA ASN A 7 -28.45 13.14 29.53
C ASN A 7 -28.07 14.50 28.92
N LEU A 8 -28.62 14.85 27.75
CA LEU A 8 -28.35 16.11 27.06
C LEU A 8 -29.46 17.13 27.36
N THR A 9 -29.09 18.26 27.96
CA THR A 9 -30.01 19.38 28.24
C THR A 9 -29.61 20.59 27.39
N TRP A 10 -30.58 21.20 26.71
CA TRP A 10 -30.38 22.43 25.96
C TRP A 10 -30.75 23.63 26.83
N THR A 11 -29.88 24.63 26.87
CA THR A 11 -30.10 25.91 27.55
C THR A 11 -29.92 27.06 26.56
N PHE A 12 -30.82 28.03 26.63
CA PHE A 12 -30.78 29.22 25.77
C PHE A 12 -30.65 30.43 26.70
N SER A 13 -29.45 31.02 26.75
CA SER A 13 -29.18 32.26 27.47
C SER A 13 -28.87 33.34 26.43
N GLU A 14 -29.59 34.46 26.47
CA GLU A 14 -29.34 35.62 25.58
C GLU A 14 -29.23 35.23 24.09
N ASP A 15 -30.17 34.42 23.60
CA ASP A 15 -30.20 33.88 22.22
C ASP A 15 -29.00 33.03 21.78
N GLN A 16 -28.12 32.63 22.71
CA GLN A 16 -27.04 31.68 22.43
C GLN A 16 -27.38 30.27 22.92
N PRO A 17 -27.47 29.27 22.01
CA PRO A 17 -27.71 27.89 22.41
C PRO A 17 -26.47 27.29 23.06
N SER A 18 -26.67 26.61 24.19
CA SER A 18 -25.67 25.81 24.90
C SER A 18 -26.22 24.43 25.23
N ILE A 19 -25.32 23.44 25.32
CA ILE A 19 -25.66 22.05 25.63
C ILE A 19 -24.92 21.66 26.91
N SER A 20 -25.65 21.21 27.93
CA SER A 20 -25.06 20.59 29.12
C SER A 20 -25.08 19.07 29.00
N PHE A 21 -23.93 18.43 29.22
CA PHE A 21 -23.74 16.98 29.24
C PHE A 21 -22.76 16.61 30.37
N ASP A 22 -23.18 15.76 31.31
CA ASP A 22 -22.38 15.32 32.48
C ASP A 22 -21.62 16.45 33.20
N GLY A 23 -22.32 17.54 33.54
CA GLY A 23 -21.75 18.69 34.25
C GLY A 23 -20.85 19.60 33.40
N THR A 24 -20.64 19.29 32.12
CA THR A 24 -19.89 20.12 31.18
C THR A 24 -20.84 20.93 30.30
N THR A 25 -20.64 22.25 30.23
CA THR A 25 -21.42 23.15 29.36
C THR A 25 -20.66 23.41 28.05
N ILE A 26 -21.27 23.04 26.94
CA ILE A 26 -20.78 23.23 25.58
C ILE A 26 -21.44 24.50 25.02
N THR A 27 -20.63 25.50 24.70
CA THR A 27 -21.11 26.80 24.21
C THR A 27 -20.96 26.93 22.70
N GLY A 28 -21.47 28.02 22.11
CA GLY A 28 -21.23 28.36 20.70
C GLY A 28 -19.73 28.47 20.34
N SER A 29 -18.88 28.82 21.30
CA SER A 29 -17.42 28.87 21.13
C SER A 29 -16.79 27.48 20.97
N ASP A 30 -17.42 26.45 21.55
CA ASP A 30 -17.01 25.04 21.47
C ASP A 30 -17.50 24.35 20.20
N ARG A 31 -18.42 24.97 19.44
CA ARG A 31 -18.98 24.42 18.19
C ARG A 31 -17.90 23.92 17.22
N LYS A 32 -16.81 24.67 17.04
CA LYS A 32 -15.69 24.26 16.16
C LYS A 32 -14.96 23.03 16.69
N LYS A 33 -14.84 22.86 18.01
CA LYS A 33 -14.24 21.66 18.62
C LYS A 33 -15.21 20.48 18.50
N LEU A 34 -16.49 20.68 18.80
CA LEU A 34 -17.54 19.67 18.69
C LEU A 34 -17.67 19.13 17.25
N LEU A 35 -17.77 20.02 16.25
CA LEU A 35 -17.85 19.61 14.84
C LEU A 35 -16.62 18.83 14.39
N ARG A 36 -15.42 19.24 14.83
CA ARG A 36 -14.17 18.49 14.56
C ARG A 36 -14.23 17.10 15.17
N SER A 37 -14.67 16.97 16.42
CA SER A 37 -14.81 15.67 17.10
C SER A 37 -15.85 14.78 16.42
N LEU A 38 -17.01 15.32 16.03
CA LEU A 38 -18.06 14.58 15.33
C LEU A 38 -17.59 14.13 13.94
N HIS A 39 -16.95 15.01 13.16
CA HIS A 39 -16.36 14.65 11.87
C HIS A 39 -15.29 13.58 12.02
N GLN A 40 -14.45 13.68 13.06
CA GLN A 40 -13.43 12.68 13.33
C GLN A 40 -14.05 11.33 13.72
N ALA A 41 -15.08 11.31 14.57
CA ALA A 41 -15.79 10.08 14.95
C ALA A 41 -16.49 9.43 13.74
N ALA A 42 -17.20 10.21 12.93
CA ALA A 42 -17.81 9.73 11.69
C ALA A 42 -16.76 9.19 10.70
N LYS A 43 -15.63 9.89 10.55
CA LYS A 43 -14.51 9.45 9.71
C LYS A 43 -13.94 8.11 10.18
N VAL A 44 -13.70 7.94 11.48
CA VAL A 44 -13.19 6.68 12.05
C VAL A 44 -14.18 5.55 11.77
N SER A 45 -15.47 5.75 12.07
CA SER A 45 -16.52 4.75 11.81
C SER A 45 -16.61 4.36 10.31
N HIS A 46 -16.51 5.34 9.41
CA HIS A 46 -16.50 5.08 7.98
C HIS A 46 -15.26 4.29 7.52
N ILE A 47 -14.08 4.60 8.07
CA ILE A 47 -12.84 3.87 7.77
C ILE A 47 -12.96 2.42 8.26
N GLU A 48 -13.39 2.19 9.50
CA GLU A 48 -13.57 0.84 10.05
C GLU A 48 -14.56 0.01 9.23
N LYS A 49 -15.69 0.62 8.85
CA LYS A 49 -16.66 0.00 7.96
C LYS A 49 -16.03 -0.36 6.61
N LEU A 50 -15.25 0.53 6.01
CA LEU A 50 -14.59 0.26 4.73
C LEU A 50 -13.55 -0.86 4.83
N LEU A 51 -12.70 -0.84 5.86
CA LEU A 51 -11.64 -1.83 6.08
C LEU A 51 -12.19 -3.24 6.35
N SER A 52 -13.37 -3.34 6.97
CA SER A 52 -14.04 -4.61 7.20
C SER A 52 -14.67 -5.21 5.93
N MET A 53 -14.87 -4.43 4.86
CA MET A 53 -15.46 -4.94 3.61
C MET A 53 -14.54 -5.98 2.95
N ARG A 54 -15.11 -7.15 2.63
CA ARG A 54 -14.36 -8.28 2.03
C ARG A 54 -13.69 -7.93 0.69
N SER A 55 -14.32 -7.10 -0.14
CA SER A 55 -13.81 -6.75 -1.47
C SER A 55 -13.13 -5.38 -1.47
N GLN A 56 -13.89 -4.32 -1.15
CA GLN A 56 -13.45 -2.92 -1.23
C GLN A 56 -12.38 -2.58 -0.18
N GLY A 57 -12.39 -3.25 0.98
CA GLY A 57 -11.49 -2.93 2.09
C GLY A 57 -10.06 -3.42 1.90
N LYS A 58 -9.82 -4.34 0.97
CA LYS A 58 -8.54 -5.06 0.82
C LYS A 58 -7.35 -4.14 0.58
N ALA A 59 -7.45 -3.26 -0.42
CA ALA A 59 -6.36 -2.32 -0.72
C ALA A 59 -6.38 -1.11 0.22
N MET A 60 -7.55 -0.78 0.78
CA MET A 60 -7.72 0.37 1.68
C MET A 60 -6.97 0.20 3.01
N GLU A 61 -6.74 -1.04 3.44
CA GLU A 61 -5.85 -1.34 4.56
C GLU A 61 -4.41 -0.86 4.27
N CYS A 62 -3.90 -1.13 3.06
CA CYS A 62 -2.59 -0.64 2.62
C CYS A 62 -2.55 0.89 2.44
N VAL A 63 -3.64 1.49 1.96
CA VAL A 63 -3.81 2.97 1.87
C VAL A 63 -3.64 3.61 3.24
N ALA A 64 -4.30 3.04 4.27
CA ALA A 64 -4.36 3.60 5.62
C ALA A 64 -3.01 3.52 6.34
N ALA A 65 -2.20 2.48 6.05
CA ALA A 65 -0.92 2.26 6.73
C ALA A 65 0.17 3.27 6.34
N HIS A 66 0.15 3.80 5.11
CA HIS A 66 1.25 4.64 4.59
C HIS A 66 0.74 5.91 3.89
N PRO A 67 0.69 7.06 4.60
CA PRO A 67 0.20 8.33 4.06
C PRO A 67 0.93 8.81 2.78
N ALA A 68 2.22 8.52 2.67
CA ALA A 68 3.03 8.89 1.50
C ALA A 68 2.49 8.28 0.18
N SER A 69 1.83 7.12 0.25
CA SER A 69 1.26 6.41 -0.91
C SER A 69 -0.15 6.89 -1.30
N SER A 70 -0.66 7.89 -0.57
CA SER A 70 -2.08 8.30 -0.61
C SER A 70 -2.25 9.82 -0.64
N HIS A 71 -1.16 10.59 -0.73
CA HIS A 71 -1.20 12.06 -0.73
C HIS A 71 -2.07 12.65 -1.85
N PHE A 72 -2.09 12.02 -3.02
CA PHE A 72 -2.88 12.48 -4.17
C PHE A 72 -4.38 12.21 -4.05
N ILE A 73 -4.84 11.40 -3.08
CA ILE A 73 -6.26 11.04 -2.93
C ILE A 73 -7.09 12.29 -2.63
N SER A 74 -6.60 13.14 -1.72
CA SER A 74 -7.37 14.28 -1.21
C SER A 74 -7.35 15.49 -2.15
N ASN A 75 -6.30 15.67 -2.94
CA ASN A 75 -6.09 16.90 -3.71
C ASN A 75 -5.77 16.70 -5.20
N GLY A 76 -5.55 15.45 -5.66
CA GLY A 76 -5.22 15.15 -7.05
C GLY A 76 -3.88 15.74 -7.54
N LYS A 77 -3.05 16.31 -6.65
CA LYS A 77 -1.76 16.89 -7.04
C LYS A 77 -0.80 15.81 -7.51
N PHE A 78 0.00 16.14 -8.51
CA PHE A 78 1.02 15.25 -9.10
C PHE A 78 0.46 13.95 -9.72
N THR A 79 -0.83 13.92 -10.06
CA THR A 79 -1.44 12.82 -10.79
C THR A 79 -2.33 13.36 -11.91
N ARG A 80 -2.41 12.66 -13.05
CA ARG A 80 -3.34 13.03 -14.11
C ARG A 80 -4.75 12.68 -13.69
N PHE A 81 -5.75 13.40 -14.16
CA PHE A 81 -7.15 13.09 -13.84
C PHE A 81 -7.54 11.65 -14.21
N ALA A 82 -7.06 11.14 -15.35
CA ALA A 82 -7.30 9.76 -15.77
C ALA A 82 -6.72 8.73 -14.78
N ASP A 83 -5.50 8.96 -14.32
CA ASP A 83 -4.82 8.09 -13.34
C ASP A 83 -5.52 8.15 -11.97
N TRP A 84 -5.91 9.36 -11.55
CA TRP A 84 -6.71 9.58 -10.35
C TRP A 84 -8.05 8.84 -10.42
N ARG A 85 -8.81 9.00 -11.51
CA ARG A 85 -10.10 8.30 -11.68
C ARG A 85 -9.93 6.78 -11.66
N PHE A 86 -8.91 6.27 -12.36
CA PHE A 86 -8.61 4.85 -12.42
C PHE A 86 -8.26 4.28 -11.04
N VAL A 87 -7.32 4.90 -10.33
CA VAL A 87 -6.76 4.31 -9.10
C VAL A 87 -7.79 4.22 -7.97
N HIS A 88 -8.74 5.16 -7.88
CA HIS A 88 -9.82 5.09 -6.88
C HIS A 88 -10.74 3.89 -7.14
N SER A 89 -11.22 3.71 -8.37
CA SER A 89 -12.01 2.54 -8.74
C SER A 89 -11.22 1.24 -8.57
N ALA A 90 -9.92 1.24 -8.90
CA ALA A 90 -9.07 0.07 -8.75
C ALA A 90 -8.89 -0.34 -7.28
N ARG A 91 -8.59 0.62 -6.39
CA ARG A 91 -8.40 0.37 -4.94
C ARG A 91 -9.65 -0.14 -4.25
N LEU A 92 -10.83 0.27 -4.73
CA LEU A 92 -12.12 -0.24 -4.25
C LEU A 92 -12.57 -1.51 -4.99
N ASN A 93 -11.78 -2.06 -5.92
CA ASN A 93 -12.14 -3.21 -6.73
C ASN A 93 -13.47 -3.03 -7.51
N LEU A 94 -13.69 -1.82 -8.03
CA LEU A 94 -14.89 -1.40 -8.78
C LEU A 94 -14.67 -1.39 -10.30
N LEU A 95 -13.50 -1.83 -10.77
CA LEU A 95 -13.22 -1.88 -12.20
C LEU A 95 -14.06 -2.97 -12.89
N PRO A 96 -14.52 -2.75 -14.13
CA PRO A 96 -15.40 -3.66 -14.85
C PRO A 96 -14.62 -4.87 -15.40
N VAL A 97 -14.28 -5.78 -14.50
CA VAL A 97 -13.68 -7.10 -14.81
C VAL A 97 -14.77 -8.17 -14.83
N ASN A 98 -14.66 -9.17 -15.70
CA ASN A 98 -15.69 -10.20 -15.83
C ASN A 98 -15.93 -10.97 -14.52
N GLY A 99 -14.90 -11.15 -13.69
CA GLY A 99 -14.99 -11.80 -12.38
C GLY A 99 -15.78 -11.02 -11.33
N ALA A 100 -16.03 -9.72 -11.53
CA ALA A 100 -16.83 -8.89 -10.64
C ALA A 100 -18.34 -8.96 -10.93
N LYS A 101 -18.73 -9.49 -12.11
CA LYS A 101 -20.14 -9.64 -12.49
C LYS A 101 -20.82 -10.68 -11.58
N GLN A 102 -21.95 -10.26 -11.00
CA GLN A 102 -22.82 -11.15 -10.22
C GLN A 102 -23.86 -11.79 -11.15
N TRP A 103 -24.35 -12.98 -10.77
CA TRP A 103 -25.46 -13.66 -11.46
C TRP A 103 -25.22 -13.97 -12.96
N VAL A 104 -23.97 -14.22 -13.33
CA VAL A 104 -23.59 -14.67 -14.68
C VAL A 104 -23.01 -16.08 -14.63
N ASP A 105 -23.13 -16.79 -15.75
CA ASP A 105 -22.51 -18.10 -15.94
C ASP A 105 -20.99 -18.05 -15.69
N PRO A 106 -20.39 -19.06 -15.05
CA PRO A 106 -18.94 -19.10 -14.82
C PRO A 106 -18.09 -18.95 -16.08
N SER A 107 -18.54 -19.43 -17.24
CA SER A 107 -17.83 -19.25 -18.51
C SER A 107 -17.73 -17.77 -18.92
N ALA A 108 -18.74 -16.96 -18.58
CA ALA A 108 -18.74 -15.52 -18.82
C ALA A 108 -17.78 -14.75 -17.89
N LYS A 109 -17.25 -15.41 -16.84
CA LYS A 109 -16.24 -14.83 -15.92
C LYS A 109 -14.81 -14.95 -16.43
N ARG A 110 -14.59 -15.69 -17.52
CA ARG A 110 -13.26 -15.91 -18.07
C ARG A 110 -12.58 -14.61 -18.50
N CYS A 111 -11.25 -14.60 -18.41
CA CYS A 111 -10.42 -13.50 -18.85
C CYS A 111 -10.55 -13.27 -20.35
N ARG A 112 -10.98 -12.07 -20.73
CA ARG A 112 -11.12 -11.59 -22.12
C ARG A 112 -9.82 -11.66 -22.94
N ARG A 113 -8.65 -11.72 -22.27
CA ARG A 113 -7.34 -11.72 -22.93
C ARG A 113 -6.71 -13.09 -23.00
N CYS A 114 -6.61 -13.79 -21.88
CA CYS A 114 -5.86 -15.06 -21.79
C CYS A 114 -6.72 -16.30 -21.52
N GLY A 115 -8.03 -16.15 -21.37
CA GLY A 115 -8.94 -17.27 -21.11
C GLY A 115 -8.85 -17.90 -19.72
N ALA A 116 -8.11 -17.30 -18.78
CA ALA A 116 -8.10 -17.76 -17.38
C ALA A 116 -9.54 -17.84 -16.82
N PRO A 117 -9.87 -18.82 -15.95
CA PRO A 117 -11.25 -19.08 -15.52
C PRO A 117 -11.98 -17.88 -14.88
N ASN A 118 -11.24 -16.98 -14.22
CA ASN A 118 -11.82 -15.84 -13.52
C ASN A 118 -11.00 -14.57 -13.76
N GLU A 119 -11.58 -13.61 -14.47
CA GLU A 119 -11.00 -12.29 -14.72
C GLU A 119 -11.18 -11.40 -13.49
N THR A 120 -10.29 -11.54 -12.52
CA THR A 120 -10.24 -10.66 -11.36
C THR A 120 -9.30 -9.48 -11.59
N LEU A 121 -9.44 -8.41 -10.80
CA LEU A 121 -8.49 -7.30 -10.86
C LEU A 121 -7.03 -7.74 -10.57
N PRO A 122 -6.74 -8.55 -9.53
CA PRO A 122 -5.40 -9.12 -9.34
C PRO A 122 -4.92 -9.91 -10.55
N HIS A 123 -5.81 -10.68 -11.20
CA HIS A 123 -5.46 -11.40 -12.40
C HIS A 123 -5.00 -10.45 -13.51
N VAL A 124 -5.82 -9.47 -13.87
CA VAL A 124 -5.50 -8.55 -14.97
C VAL A 124 -4.22 -7.77 -14.70
N VAL A 125 -4.04 -7.29 -13.46
CA VAL A 125 -2.92 -6.39 -13.12
C VAL A 125 -1.62 -7.13 -12.82
N ASN A 126 -1.66 -8.35 -12.27
CA ASN A 126 -0.46 -9.05 -11.78
C ASN A 126 -0.22 -10.45 -12.36
N HIS A 127 -1.23 -11.13 -12.93
CA HIS A 127 -1.12 -12.55 -13.28
C HIS A 127 -1.50 -12.94 -14.72
N CYS A 128 -2.18 -12.07 -15.47
CA CYS A 128 -2.48 -12.24 -16.89
C CYS A 128 -1.24 -12.11 -17.78
N LYS A 129 -0.61 -13.23 -18.16
CA LYS A 129 0.67 -13.26 -18.89
C LYS A 129 0.70 -12.46 -20.20
N VAL A 130 -0.45 -12.18 -20.81
CA VAL A 130 -0.58 -11.26 -21.96
C VAL A 130 -0.03 -9.87 -21.64
N HIS A 131 -0.01 -9.47 -20.37
CA HIS A 131 0.49 -8.20 -19.89
C HIS A 131 1.90 -8.27 -19.24
N SER A 132 2.64 -9.36 -19.45
CA SER A 132 3.98 -9.55 -18.86
C SER A 132 4.95 -8.42 -19.16
N ALA A 133 4.94 -7.89 -20.39
CA ALA A 133 5.74 -6.74 -20.78
C ALA A 133 5.42 -5.49 -19.95
N ALA A 134 4.15 -5.27 -19.59
CA ALA A 134 3.76 -4.15 -18.73
C ALA A 134 4.25 -4.35 -17.28
N TRP A 135 4.25 -5.59 -16.79
CA TRP A 135 4.81 -5.89 -15.47
C TRP A 135 6.31 -5.62 -15.42
N GLN A 136 7.04 -6.07 -16.44
CA GLN A 136 8.48 -5.83 -16.53
C GLN A 136 8.78 -4.33 -16.63
N LYS A 137 8.01 -3.57 -17.41
CA LYS A 137 8.16 -2.11 -17.50
C LYS A 137 7.96 -1.43 -16.14
N ARG A 138 6.95 -1.83 -15.36
CA ARG A 138 6.74 -1.30 -14.00
C ARG A 138 7.90 -1.62 -13.07
N HIS A 139 8.36 -2.87 -13.09
CA HIS A 139 9.51 -3.32 -12.30
C HIS A 139 10.78 -2.55 -12.65
N ASN A 140 11.13 -2.48 -13.94
CA ASN A 140 12.30 -1.74 -14.43
C ASN A 140 12.24 -0.25 -14.07
N ALA A 141 11.05 0.37 -14.12
CA ALA A 141 10.90 1.78 -13.76
C ALA A 141 11.22 2.05 -12.29
N ILE A 142 10.86 1.13 -11.38
CA ILE A 142 11.21 1.22 -9.96
C ILE A 142 12.71 0.93 -9.78
N GLN A 143 13.23 -0.10 -10.47
CA GLN A 143 14.64 -0.46 -10.42
C GLN A 143 15.54 0.73 -10.80
N GLU A 144 15.22 1.42 -11.89
CA GLU A 144 16.01 2.56 -12.34
C GLU A 144 15.92 3.76 -11.39
N ARG A 145 14.76 3.99 -10.75
CA ARG A 145 14.64 5.04 -9.71
C ARG A 145 15.54 4.74 -8.51
N ILE A 146 15.55 3.50 -8.04
CA ILE A 146 16.42 3.07 -6.94
C ILE A 146 17.89 3.20 -7.35
N ARG A 147 18.23 2.79 -8.56
CA ARG A 147 19.59 2.87 -9.09
C ARG A 147 20.11 4.31 -9.12
N LYS A 148 19.28 5.23 -9.60
CA LYS A 148 19.58 6.68 -9.57
C LYS A 148 19.75 7.19 -8.15
N ALA A 149 18.91 6.76 -7.21
CA ALA A 149 19.02 7.17 -5.81
C ALA A 149 20.34 6.68 -5.18
N ILE A 150 20.74 5.43 -5.43
CA ILE A 150 22.00 4.85 -4.92
C ILE A 150 23.21 5.60 -5.48
N ALA A 151 23.16 6.06 -6.74
CA ALA A 151 24.28 6.79 -7.35
C ALA A 151 24.66 8.09 -6.60
N PHE A 152 23.79 8.61 -5.73
CA PHE A 152 24.09 9.77 -4.89
C PHE A 152 24.76 9.43 -3.56
N SER A 153 24.64 8.19 -3.07
CA SER A 153 25.07 7.79 -1.71
C SER A 153 25.96 6.55 -1.67
N GLY A 154 26.19 5.89 -2.80
CA GLY A 154 27.00 4.68 -2.87
C GLY A 154 27.24 4.19 -4.28
N GLN A 155 27.60 2.91 -4.38
CA GLN A 155 27.99 2.28 -5.63
C GLN A 155 27.11 1.06 -5.91
N VAL A 156 26.63 0.94 -7.14
CA VAL A 156 25.97 -0.27 -7.61
C VAL A 156 27.04 -1.29 -8.00
N ILE A 157 27.09 -2.42 -7.29
CA ILE A 157 28.00 -3.53 -7.54
C ILE A 157 27.50 -4.35 -8.73
N SER A 158 26.21 -4.69 -8.74
CA SER A 158 25.61 -5.44 -9.84
C SER A 158 24.12 -5.20 -9.98
N VAL A 159 23.59 -5.44 -11.18
CA VAL A 159 22.17 -5.30 -11.51
C VAL A 159 21.74 -6.52 -12.29
N ASN A 160 20.71 -7.22 -11.81
CA ASN A 160 20.19 -8.43 -12.43
C ASN A 160 21.32 -9.40 -12.82
N ARG A 161 22.27 -9.69 -11.92
CA ARG A 161 23.35 -10.67 -12.18
C ARG A 161 23.32 -11.79 -11.16
N ALA A 162 23.71 -12.99 -11.60
CA ALA A 162 23.86 -14.13 -10.71
C ALA A 162 25.04 -13.89 -9.74
N VAL A 163 24.87 -14.25 -8.48
CA VAL A 163 25.86 -14.03 -7.42
C VAL A 163 26.48 -15.36 -7.00
N GLY A 164 27.78 -15.50 -7.24
CA GLY A 164 28.58 -16.67 -6.89
C GLY A 164 27.97 -17.99 -7.37
N GLU A 165 28.22 -19.05 -6.60
CA GLU A 165 27.73 -20.40 -6.90
C GLU A 165 26.24 -20.58 -6.62
N THR A 166 25.63 -19.69 -5.82
CA THR A 166 24.19 -19.76 -5.50
C THR A 166 23.31 -19.58 -6.73
N ARG A 167 23.84 -18.95 -7.80
CA ARG A 167 23.12 -18.53 -9.02
C ARG A 167 21.89 -17.65 -8.75
N LEU A 168 21.70 -17.18 -7.51
CA LEU A 168 20.65 -16.25 -7.16
C LEU A 168 20.91 -14.91 -7.84
N ARG A 169 19.85 -14.33 -8.37
CA ARG A 169 19.89 -13.11 -9.19
C ARG A 169 19.04 -12.02 -8.53
N PRO A 170 19.58 -11.28 -7.56
CA PRO A 170 18.92 -10.10 -7.02
C PRO A 170 18.82 -9.00 -8.08
N ASP A 171 17.86 -8.08 -7.89
CA ASP A 171 17.67 -6.99 -8.84
C ASP A 171 18.83 -5.99 -8.80
N ILE A 172 19.27 -5.62 -7.59
CA ILE A 172 20.41 -4.72 -7.38
C ILE A 172 21.23 -5.23 -6.19
N VAL A 173 22.55 -5.24 -6.35
CA VAL A 173 23.49 -5.30 -5.21
C VAL A 173 24.25 -3.99 -5.19
N ALA A 174 24.30 -3.34 -4.03
CA ALA A 174 24.96 -2.05 -3.86
C ALA A 174 25.83 -2.01 -2.60
N SER A 175 26.86 -1.18 -2.61
CA SER A 175 27.63 -0.78 -1.44
C SER A 175 27.27 0.66 -1.08
N ILE A 176 26.87 0.90 0.16
CA ILE A 176 26.55 2.24 0.68
C ILE A 176 27.23 2.33 2.04
N GLU A 177 28.10 3.32 2.22
CA GLU A 177 28.85 3.54 3.48
C GLU A 177 29.61 2.27 3.95
N GLY A 178 30.18 1.50 3.02
CA GLY A 178 30.93 0.28 3.31
C GLY A 178 30.07 -0.95 3.63
N LYS A 179 28.74 -0.81 3.66
CA LYS A 179 27.78 -1.91 3.89
C LYS A 179 27.21 -2.41 2.58
N VAL A 180 26.92 -3.72 2.48
CA VAL A 180 26.34 -4.33 1.27
C VAL A 180 24.82 -4.44 1.40
N PHE A 181 24.10 -4.00 0.37
CA PHE A 181 22.64 -4.07 0.28
C PHE A 181 22.23 -4.94 -0.90
N ILE A 182 21.50 -6.02 -0.61
CA ILE A 182 20.86 -6.90 -1.58
C ILE A 182 19.41 -6.44 -1.73
N ILE A 183 19.14 -5.71 -2.80
CA ILE A 183 17.86 -5.05 -3.03
C ILE A 183 17.10 -5.85 -4.10
N ASP A 184 15.84 -6.18 -3.79
CA ASP A 184 14.96 -6.87 -4.72
C ASP A 184 13.56 -6.25 -4.68
N ILE A 185 13.01 -5.97 -5.85
CA ILE A 185 11.75 -5.28 -6.05
C ILE A 185 10.67 -6.32 -6.28
N THR A 186 9.60 -6.20 -5.49
CA THR A 186 8.42 -7.03 -5.66
C THR A 186 7.18 -6.16 -5.76
N ILE A 187 6.32 -6.49 -6.73
CA ILE A 187 5.11 -5.74 -7.03
C ILE A 187 3.89 -6.64 -6.80
N PRO A 188 3.53 -6.96 -5.54
CA PRO A 188 2.33 -7.74 -5.26
C PRO A 188 1.05 -6.92 -5.51
N PHE A 189 -0.07 -7.61 -5.65
CA PHE A 189 -1.37 -6.95 -5.58
C PHE A 189 -1.70 -6.59 -4.13
N GLU A 190 -2.33 -5.45 -3.90
CA GLU A 190 -2.74 -4.94 -2.58
C GLU A 190 -3.93 -5.70 -2.00
N ASN A 191 -3.72 -6.97 -1.68
CA ASN A 191 -4.67 -7.81 -0.98
C ASN A 191 -4.34 -7.82 0.52
N ARG A 192 -4.65 -6.70 1.21
CA ARG A 192 -4.31 -6.42 2.62
C ARG A 192 -2.80 -6.34 2.89
N LEU A 193 -2.42 -5.92 4.09
CA LEU A 193 -1.00 -5.79 4.48
C LEU A 193 -0.28 -7.15 4.50
N THR A 194 -1.01 -8.23 4.75
CA THR A 194 -0.45 -9.60 4.75
C THR A 194 0.19 -9.97 3.43
N ALA A 195 -0.35 -9.52 2.29
CA ALA A 195 0.27 -9.76 0.98
C ALA A 195 1.66 -9.09 0.85
N PHE A 196 1.82 -7.91 1.47
CA PHE A 196 3.10 -7.19 1.45
C PHE A 196 4.11 -7.82 2.41
N GLN A 197 3.66 -8.19 3.61
CA GLN A 197 4.48 -8.88 4.60
C GLN A 197 5.00 -10.21 4.06
N GLU A 198 4.12 -10.99 3.42
CA GLU A 198 4.48 -12.28 2.83
C GLU A 198 5.44 -12.10 1.65
N ALA A 199 5.19 -11.13 0.76
CA ALA A 199 6.10 -10.81 -0.34
C ALA A 199 7.50 -10.44 0.15
N ARG A 200 7.59 -9.66 1.23
CA ARG A 200 8.87 -9.32 1.89
C ARG A 200 9.53 -10.55 2.50
N ARG A 201 8.79 -11.34 3.28
CA ARG A 201 9.30 -12.55 3.96
C ARG A 201 9.88 -13.55 2.96
N MET A 202 9.19 -13.79 1.85
CA MET A 202 9.66 -14.68 0.79
C MET A 202 10.99 -14.20 0.18
N LYS A 203 11.15 -12.89 -0.04
CA LYS A 203 12.39 -12.33 -0.60
C LYS A 203 13.55 -12.34 0.39
N ASN A 204 13.30 -12.05 1.67
CA ASN A 204 14.29 -12.21 2.73
C ASN A 204 14.81 -13.66 2.76
N LYS A 205 13.91 -14.64 2.85
CA LYS A 205 14.28 -16.07 2.86
C LYS A 205 15.01 -16.50 1.58
N LYS A 206 14.59 -15.99 0.42
CA LYS A 206 15.20 -16.32 -0.87
C LYS A 206 16.68 -15.91 -0.93
N TYR A 207 17.03 -14.74 -0.41
CA TYR A 207 18.39 -14.18 -0.53
C TYR A 207 19.24 -14.31 0.73
N GLU A 208 18.71 -14.90 1.80
CA GLU A 208 19.45 -15.22 3.03
C GLU A 208 20.82 -15.89 2.77
N PRO A 209 20.95 -16.86 1.82
CA PRO A 209 22.25 -17.47 1.52
C PRO A 209 23.32 -16.47 1.02
N LEU A 210 22.92 -15.32 0.45
CA LEU A 210 23.85 -14.32 -0.06
C LEU A 210 24.52 -13.51 1.05
N ILE A 211 23.99 -13.51 2.28
CA ILE A 211 24.61 -12.82 3.42
C ILE A 211 26.02 -13.38 3.66
N ASN A 212 26.13 -14.71 3.78
CA ASN A 212 27.42 -15.36 4.01
C ASN A 212 28.35 -15.24 2.79
N HIS A 213 27.79 -15.25 1.57
CA HIS A 213 28.58 -15.02 0.36
C HIS A 213 29.35 -13.69 0.40
N PHE A 214 28.67 -12.60 0.71
CA PHE A 214 29.31 -11.28 0.76
C PHE A 214 30.16 -11.08 2.02
N LYS A 215 29.78 -11.65 3.17
CA LYS A 215 30.63 -11.64 4.38
C LYS A 215 31.97 -12.34 4.16
N ASN A 216 31.96 -13.49 3.47
CA ASN A 216 33.18 -14.22 3.12
C ASN A 216 34.08 -13.45 2.13
N GLN A 217 33.52 -12.47 1.41
CA GLN A 217 34.27 -11.55 0.53
C GLN A 217 34.72 -10.27 1.24
N GLY A 218 34.55 -10.19 2.56
CA GLY A 218 35.03 -9.07 3.39
C GLY A 218 34.00 -7.98 3.69
N ALA A 219 32.71 -8.17 3.36
CA ALA A 219 31.68 -7.22 3.78
C ALA A 219 31.45 -7.30 5.30
N SER A 220 31.56 -6.16 6.00
CA SER A 220 31.29 -6.08 7.44
C SER A 220 29.82 -6.32 7.78
N GLU A 221 28.92 -5.71 7.01
CA GLU A 221 27.49 -5.82 7.16
C GLU A 221 26.81 -6.05 5.82
N VAL A 222 25.79 -6.92 5.81
CA VAL A 222 25.01 -7.27 4.61
C VAL A 222 23.53 -7.24 4.96
N PHE A 223 22.76 -6.47 4.21
CA PHE A 223 21.31 -6.29 4.40
C PHE A 223 20.54 -6.79 3.19
N ILE A 224 19.46 -7.53 3.45
CA ILE A 224 18.47 -7.84 2.41
C ILE A 224 17.35 -6.81 2.53
N VAL A 225 17.07 -6.13 1.43
CA VAL A 225 16.09 -5.03 1.38
C VAL A 225 15.06 -5.32 0.28
N PRO A 226 13.98 -6.05 0.61
CA PRO A 226 12.86 -6.21 -0.29
C PRO A 226 12.08 -4.88 -0.40
N ILE A 227 12.06 -4.30 -1.59
CA ILE A 227 11.26 -3.12 -1.90
C ILE A 227 9.89 -3.58 -2.40
N VAL A 228 8.89 -3.49 -1.52
CA VAL A 228 7.52 -3.91 -1.80
C VAL A 228 6.70 -2.71 -2.26
N VAL A 229 6.25 -2.74 -3.51
CA VAL A 229 5.39 -1.70 -4.08
C VAL A 229 4.15 -2.35 -4.68
N GLY A 230 3.00 -2.10 -4.08
CA GLY A 230 1.70 -2.50 -4.58
C GLY A 230 1.41 -2.03 -6.00
N SER A 231 0.76 -2.89 -6.75
CA SER A 231 0.34 -2.68 -8.13
C SER A 231 -0.59 -1.48 -8.37
N LEU A 232 -1.31 -1.02 -7.34
CA LEU A 232 -2.22 0.14 -7.30
C LEU A 232 -1.56 1.37 -6.64
N GLY A 233 -0.22 1.36 -6.52
CA GLY A 233 0.59 2.51 -6.14
C GLY A 233 0.90 2.64 -4.66
N HIS A 234 0.87 1.55 -3.88
CA HIS A 234 1.23 1.60 -2.45
C HIS A 234 2.66 1.12 -2.17
N GLY A 235 3.52 1.95 -1.61
CA GLY A 235 4.80 1.50 -1.08
C GLY A 235 4.67 0.98 0.36
N MET A 236 5.34 -0.12 0.67
CA MET A 236 5.69 -0.45 2.06
C MET A 236 7.13 0.02 2.29
N LEU A 237 7.30 1.03 3.16
CA LEU A 237 8.64 1.46 3.54
C LEU A 237 9.40 0.29 4.17
N PRO A 238 10.74 0.23 4.00
CA PRO A 238 11.54 -0.66 4.82
C PRO A 238 11.22 -0.36 6.29
N MET A 239 10.79 -1.38 7.03
CA MET A 239 10.86 -1.26 8.49
C MET A 239 12.33 -1.00 8.80
N THR A 240 12.60 0.06 9.57
CA THR A 240 13.91 0.30 10.15
C THR A 240 14.37 -1.02 10.76
N THR A 241 15.44 -1.59 10.22
CA THR A 241 16.02 -2.81 10.74
C THR A 241 16.40 -2.55 12.19
N SER A 242 15.66 -3.13 13.13
CA SER A 242 16.20 -3.35 14.47
C SER A 242 17.46 -4.19 14.25
N SER A 243 18.60 -3.62 14.62
CA SER A 243 19.86 -4.33 14.75
C SER A 243 19.59 -5.60 15.54
N VAL A 244 19.93 -6.75 14.96
CA VAL A 244 20.12 -7.98 15.74
C VAL A 244 21.45 -7.86 16.45
#